data_AF-A0A7Y2AL58-F1
#
_entry.id   AF-A0A7Y2AL58-F1
#
_cell.length_a   1.000
_cell.length_b   1.000
_cell.length_c   1.000
_cell.angle_alpha   90.00
_cell.angle_beta   90.00
_cell.angle_gamma   90.00
#
_symmetry.space_group_name_H-M   'P 1'
#
loop_
_entity.id
_entity.type
_entity.pdbx_description
1 polymer ?
#
loop_
_entity_poly.entity_id
_entity_poly.type
_entity_poly.pdbx_seq_one_letter_code
_entity_poly.pdbx_strand_id
1 'polypeptide(L)'
;MIYDPSWIAVVVFSAFVLGTVGLSFYLGRKAKSSEGYFAAHGQIPWFVNGVAFAGDYLSAASFLGICGMIAAYGYDGFLYSIGFLAGWIVALFVIAEPMKRLGRFTFADALDAKFDSRGIKAAAGVSTLVVSVFYLIPQMVGAGSLIQPLLGFPHWVGVVLVGIVVILIVVTAGMVSTTWVQFLKGSLLVIFSAILVVILLDRGFKTDNESFDTIGPIAADAITGQQIAGRDVVPPDNGWQEHAEFVRLSREDGLGFDLYHVEDALESEQILLRQAQSITTTVAGDVLIDGAPRGVGPDQRQLQPVGAVSKLPGGKTETGP
;
A
#
# COMPACT_ATOMS: atom_id res chain seq x y z
N MET A 1 13.20 5.76 3.36
CA MET A 1 13.07 7.11 2.77
C MET A 1 13.15 8.17 3.84
N ILE A 2 13.96 9.21 3.64
CA ILE A 2 13.82 10.45 4.40
C ILE A 2 12.62 11.19 3.80
N TYR A 3 11.76 11.74 4.65
CA TYR A 3 10.55 12.42 4.19
C TYR A 3 10.76 13.91 4.34
N ASP A 4 10.86 14.61 3.21
CA ASP A 4 10.79 16.06 3.16
C ASP A 4 9.34 16.47 2.84
N PRO A 5 8.58 16.98 3.82
CA PRO A 5 7.18 17.31 3.62
C PRO A 5 7.02 18.39 2.56
N SER A 6 6.31 18.09 1.47
CA SER A 6 5.94 19.10 0.48
C SER A 6 4.83 19.98 1.03
N TRP A 7 5.12 21.28 1.22
CA TRP A 7 4.12 22.24 1.72
C TRP A 7 2.85 22.27 0.86
N ILE A 8 2.98 22.07 -0.45
CA ILE A 8 1.86 21.98 -1.38
C ILE A 8 0.97 20.78 -1.03
N ALA A 9 1.59 19.62 -0.80
CA ALA A 9 0.87 18.40 -0.42
C ALA A 9 0.15 18.58 0.93
N VAL A 10 0.78 19.24 1.91
CA VAL A 10 0.16 19.55 3.20
C VAL A 10 -1.05 20.46 3.05
N VAL A 11 -0.95 21.51 2.23
CA VAL A 11 -2.07 22.45 1.99
C VAL A 11 -3.23 21.74 1.29
N VAL A 12 -2.96 20.99 0.23
CA VAL A 12 -3.99 20.23 -0.51
C VAL A 12 -4.68 19.22 0.40
N PHE A 13 -3.90 18.46 1.17
CA PHE A 13 -4.44 17.50 2.14
C PHE A 13 -5.30 18.18 3.20
N SER A 14 -4.82 19.27 3.79
CA SER A 14 -5.55 20.00 4.84
C SER A 14 -6.85 20.60 4.30
N ALA A 15 -6.81 21.19 3.11
CA ALA A 15 -8.02 21.71 2.44
C ALA A 15 -9.04 20.60 2.18
N PHE A 16 -8.58 19.42 1.76
CA PHE A 16 -9.45 18.27 1.52
C PHE A 16 -10.07 17.73 2.82
N VAL A 17 -9.27 17.55 3.88
CA VAL A 17 -9.76 17.10 5.19
C VAL A 17 -10.78 18.10 5.75
N LEU A 18 -10.44 19.39 5.77
CA LEU A 18 -11.36 20.43 6.26
C LEU A 18 -12.64 20.52 5.42
N GLY A 19 -12.52 20.40 4.10
CA GLY A 19 -13.67 20.38 3.19
C GLY A 19 -14.60 19.19 3.43
N THR A 20 -14.04 17.99 3.60
CA THR A 20 -14.82 16.77 3.89
C THR A 20 -15.46 16.81 5.27
N VAL A 21 -14.75 17.29 6.30
CA VAL A 21 -15.28 17.52 7.64
C VAL A 21 -16.42 18.55 7.60
N GLY A 22 -16.21 19.68 6.92
CA GLY A 22 -17.22 20.74 6.79
C GLY A 22 -18.48 20.27 6.07
N LEU A 23 -18.32 19.54 4.96
CA LEU A 23 -19.43 18.92 4.23
C LEU A 23 -20.18 17.93 5.13
N SER A 24 -19.44 17.12 5.89
CA SER A 24 -20.02 16.14 6.80
C SER A 24 -20.91 16.79 7.86
N PHE A 25 -20.42 17.85 8.51
CA PHE A 25 -21.21 18.58 9.50
C PHE A 25 -22.43 19.27 8.87
N TYR A 26 -22.29 19.84 7.68
CA TYR A 26 -23.38 20.52 6.97
C TYR A 26 -24.52 19.55 6.63
N LEU A 27 -24.20 18.36 6.12
CA LEU A 27 -25.19 17.33 5.78
C LEU A 27 -25.72 16.62 7.02
N GLY A 28 -24.87 16.35 8.02
CA GLY A 28 -25.24 15.71 9.29
C GLY A 28 -26.29 16.50 10.08
N ARG A 29 -26.22 17.83 10.05
CA ARG A 29 -27.22 18.72 10.70
C ARG A 29 -28.65 18.55 10.16
N LYS A 30 -28.83 17.94 8.98
CA LYS A 30 -30.14 17.71 8.35
C LYS A 30 -30.79 16.38 8.76
N ALA A 31 -30.06 15.43 9.34
CA ALA A 31 -30.58 14.13 9.75
C ALA A 31 -31.03 14.14 11.23
N LYS A 32 -32.33 14.37 11.49
CA LYS A 32 -32.90 14.46 12.85
C LYS A 32 -33.67 13.21 13.31
N SER A 33 -33.68 12.11 12.54
CA SER A 33 -34.43 10.88 12.84
C SER A 33 -33.53 9.63 12.74
N SER A 34 -33.91 8.55 13.42
CA SER A 34 -33.20 7.25 13.36
C SER A 34 -33.21 6.63 11.96
N GLU A 35 -34.30 6.77 11.19
CA GLU A 35 -34.34 6.39 9.77
C GLU A 35 -33.41 7.26 8.90
N GLY A 36 -33.33 8.56 9.18
CA GLY A 36 -32.36 9.45 8.52
C GLY A 36 -30.91 9.10 8.87
N TYR A 37 -30.68 8.58 10.08
CA TYR A 37 -29.36 8.16 10.56
C TYR A 37 -28.92 6.80 9.99
N PHE A 38 -29.82 5.83 9.83
CA PHE A 38 -29.50 4.45 9.43
C PHE A 38 -29.93 4.04 8.02
N ALA A 39 -30.76 4.81 7.33
CA ALA A 39 -31.27 4.43 6.00
C ALA A 39 -31.39 5.61 5.03
N ALA A 40 -30.98 6.82 5.44
CA ALA A 40 -31.05 8.02 4.62
C ALA A 40 -32.44 8.29 4.00
N HIS A 41 -33.51 7.83 4.66
CA HIS A 41 -34.89 7.85 4.14
C HIS A 41 -35.07 7.21 2.73
N GLY A 42 -34.14 6.37 2.28
CA GLY A 42 -34.15 5.82 0.91
C GLY A 42 -33.94 6.87 -0.20
N GLN A 43 -33.51 8.09 0.14
CA GLN A 43 -33.40 9.21 -0.80
C GLN A 43 -32.07 9.27 -1.57
N ILE A 44 -31.12 8.39 -1.24
CA ILE A 44 -29.82 8.37 -1.91
C ILE A 44 -29.98 7.71 -3.29
N PRO A 45 -29.61 8.39 -4.38
CA PRO A 45 -29.62 7.77 -5.70
C PRO A 45 -28.76 6.51 -5.73
N TRP A 46 -29.24 5.45 -6.38
CA TRP A 46 -28.51 4.17 -6.45
C TRP A 46 -27.06 4.33 -6.95
N PHE A 47 -26.83 5.26 -7.89
CA PHE A 47 -25.51 5.55 -8.44
C PHE A 47 -24.59 6.17 -7.38
N VAL A 48 -25.09 7.12 -6.59
CA VAL A 48 -24.32 7.76 -5.50
C VAL A 48 -23.93 6.71 -4.47
N ASN A 49 -24.88 5.86 -4.07
CA ASN A 49 -24.62 4.78 -3.13
C ASN A 49 -23.62 3.75 -3.72
N GLY A 50 -23.76 3.39 -5.00
CA GLY A 50 -22.86 2.46 -5.68
C GLY A 50 -21.43 2.96 -5.74
N VAL A 51 -21.22 4.23 -6.09
CA VAL A 51 -19.88 4.84 -6.13
C VAL A 51 -19.31 5.03 -4.71
N ALA A 52 -20.14 5.37 -3.72
CA ALA A 52 -19.73 5.42 -2.32
C ALA A 52 -19.22 4.05 -1.83
N PHE A 53 -19.99 2.98 -2.08
CA PHE A 53 -19.61 1.61 -1.74
C PHE A 53 -18.34 1.15 -2.49
N ALA A 54 -18.24 1.46 -3.79
CA ALA A 54 -17.04 1.14 -4.56
C ALA A 54 -15.81 1.89 -4.02
N GLY A 55 -15.97 3.16 -3.64
CA GLY A 55 -14.91 3.97 -3.02
C GLY A 55 -14.43 3.40 -1.68
N ASP A 56 -15.35 2.97 -0.82
CA ASP A 56 -15.01 2.28 0.43
C ASP A 56 -14.33 0.92 0.18
N TYR A 57 -14.76 0.21 -0.87
CA TYR A 57 -14.15 -1.07 -1.25
C TYR A 57 -12.70 -0.90 -1.73
N LEU A 58 -12.40 0.22 -2.40
CA LEU A 58 -11.06 0.62 -2.85
C LEU A 58 -10.19 1.22 -1.73
N SER A 59 -10.46 0.88 -0.46
CA SER A 59 -9.73 1.35 0.72
C SER A 59 -8.20 1.18 0.66
N ALA A 60 -7.49 1.66 1.69
CA ALA A 60 -6.04 1.52 1.84
C ALA A 60 -5.53 0.09 1.60
N ALA A 61 -6.28 -0.94 2.02
CA ALA A 61 -5.91 -2.33 1.76
C ALA A 61 -5.92 -2.67 0.26
N SER A 62 -6.92 -2.18 -0.48
CA SER A 62 -7.03 -2.39 -1.91
C SER A 62 -5.98 -1.58 -2.68
N PHE A 63 -5.81 -0.29 -2.33
CA PHE A 63 -4.86 0.58 -3.02
C PHE A 63 -3.40 0.26 -2.67
N LEU A 64 -3.01 0.19 -1.40
CA LEU A 64 -1.63 -0.10 -1.00
C LEU A 64 -1.32 -1.61 -1.06
N GLY A 65 -2.26 -2.45 -0.63
CA GLY A 65 -2.04 -3.90 -0.53
C GLY A 65 -2.00 -4.59 -1.90
N ILE A 66 -3.01 -4.39 -2.76
CA ILE A 66 -3.01 -5.01 -4.09
C ILE A 66 -1.89 -4.42 -4.95
N CYS A 67 -1.69 -3.09 -4.97
CA CYS A 67 -0.57 -2.52 -5.72
C CYS A 67 0.78 -3.00 -5.19
N GLY A 68 0.95 -3.16 -3.87
CA GLY A 68 2.15 -3.73 -3.27
C GLY A 68 2.36 -5.19 -3.67
N MET A 69 1.31 -6.01 -3.69
CA MET A 69 1.40 -7.39 -4.17
C MET A 69 1.71 -7.48 -5.66
N ILE A 70 1.13 -6.61 -6.49
CA ILE A 70 1.46 -6.55 -7.92
C ILE A 70 2.92 -6.11 -8.11
N ALA A 71 3.41 -5.15 -7.32
CA ALA A 71 4.80 -4.71 -7.38
C ALA A 71 5.77 -5.83 -6.95
N ALA A 72 5.41 -6.65 -5.97
CA ALA A 72 6.27 -7.73 -5.45
C ALA A 72 6.18 -9.04 -6.26
N TYR A 73 4.98 -9.39 -6.74
CA TYR A 73 4.69 -10.70 -7.36
C TYR A 73 4.20 -10.60 -8.82
N GLY A 74 4.20 -9.40 -9.40
CA GLY A 74 3.83 -9.18 -10.79
C GLY A 74 2.41 -9.64 -11.11
N TYR A 75 2.29 -10.46 -12.16
CA TYR A 75 0.99 -10.95 -12.66
C TYR A 75 0.26 -11.83 -11.66
N ASP A 76 0.98 -12.62 -10.86
CA ASP A 76 0.37 -13.49 -9.85
C ASP A 76 -0.33 -12.65 -8.77
N GLY A 77 0.28 -11.53 -8.37
CA GLY A 77 -0.33 -10.53 -7.49
C GLY A 77 -1.60 -9.90 -8.09
N PHE A 78 -1.63 -9.71 -9.41
CA PHE A 78 -2.81 -9.18 -10.11
C PHE A 78 -3.99 -10.16 -10.07
N LEU A 79 -3.75 -11.48 -10.17
CA LEU A 79 -4.83 -12.48 -10.13
C LEU A 79 -5.62 -12.42 -8.80
N TYR A 80 -4.99 -12.04 -7.69
CA TYR A 80 -5.69 -11.84 -6.41
C TYR A 80 -6.75 -10.73 -6.48
N SER A 81 -6.55 -9.70 -7.30
CA SER A 81 -7.51 -8.60 -7.45
C SER A 81 -8.85 -9.07 -8.07
N ILE A 82 -8.80 -10.06 -8.96
CA ILE A 82 -9.98 -10.64 -9.60
C ILE A 82 -10.82 -11.39 -8.56
N GLY A 83 -10.18 -12.21 -7.73
CA GLY A 83 -10.87 -12.94 -6.65
C GLY A 83 -11.54 -11.99 -5.67
N PHE A 84 -10.86 -10.88 -5.33
CA PHE A 84 -11.42 -9.83 -4.49
C PHE A 84 -12.69 -9.22 -5.11
N LEU A 85 -12.68 -8.86 -6.39
CA LEU A 85 -13.88 -8.33 -7.05
C LEU A 85 -15.01 -9.36 -7.19
N ALA A 86 -14.68 -10.61 -7.54
CA ALA A 86 -15.66 -11.67 -7.74
C ALA A 86 -16.37 -12.05 -6.43
N GLY A 87 -15.65 -12.09 -5.30
CA GLY A 87 -16.23 -12.34 -3.99
C GLY A 87 -17.30 -11.30 -3.60
N TRP A 88 -17.13 -10.05 -4.04
CA TRP A 88 -18.11 -9.00 -3.78
C TRP A 88 -19.44 -9.22 -4.51
N ILE A 89 -19.39 -9.70 -5.75
CA ILE A 89 -20.59 -10.06 -6.52
C ILE A 89 -21.38 -11.15 -5.79
N VAL A 90 -20.69 -12.17 -5.28
CA VAL A 90 -21.33 -13.25 -4.49
C VAL A 90 -21.95 -12.69 -3.22
N ALA A 91 -21.24 -11.83 -2.47
CA ALA A 91 -21.77 -11.22 -1.25
C ALA A 91 -23.02 -10.35 -1.52
N LEU A 92 -23.05 -9.60 -2.63
CA LEU A 92 -24.19 -8.79 -3.03
C LEU A 92 -25.44 -9.66 -3.28
N PHE A 93 -25.31 -10.75 -4.05
CA PHE A 93 -26.47 -11.61 -4.35
C PHE A 93 -26.87 -12.51 -3.17
N VAL A 94 -25.90 -13.10 -2.47
CA VAL A 94 -26.18 -14.12 -1.44
C VAL A 94 -26.53 -13.48 -0.10
N ILE A 95 -25.94 -12.33 0.25
CA ILE A 95 -26.12 -11.71 1.57
C ILE A 95 -27.03 -10.49 1.49
N ALA A 96 -26.74 -9.54 0.58
CA ALA A 96 -27.46 -8.26 0.57
C ALA A 96 -28.94 -8.42 0.16
N GLU A 97 -29.26 -9.30 -0.79
CA GLU A 97 -30.64 -9.52 -1.22
C GLU A 97 -31.54 -10.12 -0.13
N PRO A 98 -31.17 -11.22 0.58
CA PRO A 98 -31.95 -11.71 1.71
C PRO A 98 -32.10 -10.70 2.84
N MET A 99 -31.05 -9.95 3.16
CA MET A 99 -31.12 -8.90 4.18
C MET A 99 -32.11 -7.80 3.80
N LYS A 100 -32.10 -7.35 2.53
CA LYS A 100 -33.04 -6.34 2.02
C LYS A 100 -34.48 -6.84 2.10
N ARG A 101 -34.74 -8.10 1.79
CA ARG A 101 -36.08 -8.71 1.87
C ARG A 101 -36.60 -8.81 3.31
N LEU A 102 -35.72 -8.98 4.29
CA LEU A 102 -36.08 -9.05 5.72
C LEU A 102 -36.40 -7.69 6.35
N GLY A 103 -36.05 -6.57 5.70
CA GLY A 103 -36.33 -5.21 6.20
C GLY A 103 -35.61 -4.86 7.50
N ARG A 104 -34.53 -5.56 7.86
CA ARG A 104 -33.72 -5.32 9.06
C ARG A 104 -32.43 -4.59 8.70
N PHE A 105 -31.97 -3.73 9.60
CA PHE A 105 -30.80 -2.87 9.37
C PHE A 105 -29.47 -3.50 9.80
N THR A 106 -29.47 -4.51 10.69
CA THR A 106 -28.26 -5.19 11.15
C THR A 106 -28.31 -6.69 10.88
N PHE A 107 -27.13 -7.31 10.68
CA PHE A 107 -27.03 -8.76 10.50
C PHE A 107 -27.50 -9.52 11.75
N ALA A 108 -27.20 -9.00 12.95
CA ALA A 108 -27.67 -9.57 14.20
C ALA A 108 -29.21 -9.57 14.29
N ASP A 109 -29.88 -8.49 13.89
CA ASP A 109 -31.35 -8.43 13.88
C ASP A 109 -31.97 -9.32 12.79
N ALA A 110 -31.28 -9.54 11.67
CA ALA A 110 -31.72 -10.47 10.64
C ALA A 110 -31.70 -11.92 11.15
N LEU A 111 -30.65 -12.30 11.91
CA LEU A 111 -30.58 -13.62 12.55
C LEU A 111 -31.59 -13.76 13.68
N ASP A 112 -31.74 -12.73 14.52
CA ASP A 112 -32.72 -12.70 15.61
C ASP A 112 -34.15 -12.85 15.07
N ALA A 113 -34.49 -12.19 13.96
CA ALA A 113 -35.81 -12.31 13.32
C ALA A 113 -36.12 -13.72 12.79
N LYS A 114 -35.09 -14.53 12.51
CA LYS A 114 -35.25 -15.90 12.00
C LYS A 114 -35.20 -16.96 13.10
N PHE A 115 -34.40 -16.74 14.15
CA PHE A 115 -34.11 -17.73 15.18
C PHE A 115 -34.65 -17.37 16.58
N ASP A 116 -35.11 -16.14 16.80
CA ASP A 116 -35.68 -15.60 18.04
C ASP A 116 -34.89 -15.97 19.31
N SER A 117 -33.57 -15.78 19.25
CA SER A 117 -32.66 -16.26 20.30
C SER A 117 -31.63 -15.19 20.66
N ARG A 118 -31.69 -14.77 21.93
CA ARG A 118 -30.72 -13.83 22.54
C ARG A 118 -29.27 -14.29 22.44
N GLY A 119 -29.02 -15.60 22.51
CA GLY A 119 -27.67 -16.18 22.39
C GLY A 119 -27.07 -15.97 21.00
N ILE A 120 -27.83 -16.32 19.96
CA ILE A 120 -27.47 -16.09 18.54
C ILE A 120 -27.26 -14.59 18.25
N LYS A 121 -28.15 -13.73 18.77
CA LYS A 121 -28.00 -12.27 18.61
C LYS A 121 -26.70 -11.75 19.23
N ALA A 122 -26.38 -12.18 20.45
CA ALA A 122 -25.15 -11.80 21.14
C ALA A 122 -23.92 -12.33 20.40
N ALA A 123 -23.92 -13.60 19.97
CA ALA A 123 -22.84 -14.20 19.21
C ALA A 123 -22.60 -13.47 17.88
N ALA A 124 -23.67 -13.14 17.15
CA ALA A 124 -23.58 -12.38 15.91
C ALA A 124 -23.01 -10.97 16.14
N GLY A 125 -23.50 -10.26 17.17
CA GLY A 125 -23.00 -8.93 17.53
C GLY A 125 -21.51 -8.93 17.92
N VAL A 126 -21.10 -9.88 18.76
CA VAL A 126 -19.69 -10.05 19.16
C VAL A 126 -18.83 -10.40 17.94
N SER A 127 -19.28 -11.33 17.09
CA SER A 127 -18.56 -11.68 15.87
C SER A 127 -18.39 -10.48 14.94
N THR A 128 -19.44 -9.66 14.78
CA THR A 128 -19.34 -8.41 13.99
C THR A 128 -18.29 -7.48 14.58
N LEU A 129 -18.32 -7.24 15.90
CA LEU A 129 -17.33 -6.37 16.56
C LEU A 129 -15.90 -6.88 16.39
N VAL A 130 -15.67 -8.18 16.60
CA VAL A 130 -14.35 -8.80 16.45
C VAL A 130 -13.83 -8.61 15.01
N VAL A 131 -14.64 -8.97 14.01
CA VAL A 131 -14.27 -8.81 12.59
C VAL A 131 -14.01 -7.34 12.26
N SER A 132 -14.83 -6.41 12.75
CA SER A 132 -14.63 -4.97 12.55
C SER A 132 -13.32 -4.49 13.16
N VAL A 133 -12.94 -4.93 14.36
CA VAL A 133 -11.66 -4.55 14.99
C VAL A 133 -10.47 -5.02 14.14
N PHE A 134 -10.47 -6.28 13.70
CA PHE A 134 -9.40 -6.78 12.81
C PHE A 134 -9.35 -6.02 11.48
N TYR A 135 -10.51 -5.63 10.95
CA TYR A 135 -10.59 -4.86 9.71
C TYR A 135 -10.07 -3.42 9.86
N LEU A 136 -10.20 -2.83 11.05
CA LEU A 136 -9.68 -1.48 11.32
C LEU A 136 -8.15 -1.44 11.43
N ILE A 137 -7.50 -2.54 11.83
CA ILE A 137 -6.03 -2.55 12.04
C ILE A 137 -5.27 -2.15 10.74
N PRO A 138 -5.47 -2.81 9.58
CA PRO A 138 -4.77 -2.41 8.35
C PRO A 138 -5.11 -1.00 7.88
N GLN A 139 -6.32 -0.50 8.14
CA GLN A 139 -6.71 0.86 7.78
C GLN A 139 -5.93 1.90 8.59
N MET A 140 -5.78 1.66 9.89
CA MET A 140 -5.01 2.54 10.76
C MET A 140 -3.52 2.48 10.42
N VAL A 141 -2.98 1.30 10.11
CA VAL A 141 -1.61 1.15 9.58
C VAL A 141 -1.44 1.93 8.27
N GLY A 142 -2.38 1.80 7.33
CA GLY A 142 -2.38 2.54 6.08
C GLY A 142 -2.40 4.06 6.30
N ALA A 143 -3.23 4.55 7.23
CA ALA A 143 -3.27 5.96 7.61
C ALA A 143 -1.91 6.45 8.14
N GLY A 144 -1.30 5.72 9.08
CA GLY A 144 0.02 6.08 9.61
C GLY A 144 1.11 6.10 8.53
N SER A 145 1.12 5.10 7.66
CA SER A 145 2.08 4.97 6.55
C SER A 145 1.93 6.05 5.47
N LEU A 146 0.75 6.65 5.32
CA LEU A 146 0.51 7.78 4.42
C LEU A 146 0.79 9.14 5.06
N ILE A 147 0.53 9.30 6.37
CA ILE A 147 0.77 10.56 7.08
C ILE A 147 2.26 10.80 7.33
N GLN A 148 3.02 9.75 7.64
CA GLN A 148 4.45 9.87 7.90
C GLN A 148 5.23 10.56 6.77
N PRO A 149 5.09 10.14 5.49
CA PRO A 149 5.70 10.86 4.37
C PRO A 149 5.11 12.25 4.11
N LEU A 150 3.83 12.44 4.40
CA LEU A 150 3.11 13.66 4.06
C LEU A 150 3.41 14.83 5.01
N LEU A 151 3.47 14.55 6.31
CA LEU A 151 3.63 15.56 7.37
C LEU A 151 5.00 15.45 8.08
N GLY A 152 5.78 14.40 7.81
CA GLY A 152 7.05 14.15 8.50
C GLY A 152 6.87 13.68 9.95
N PHE A 153 5.64 13.42 10.41
CA PHE A 153 5.39 12.94 11.76
C PHE A 153 5.70 11.45 11.93
N PRO A 154 6.07 10.99 13.14
CA PRO A 154 6.19 9.57 13.43
C PRO A 154 4.89 8.81 13.12
N HIS A 155 5.02 7.55 12.69
CA HIS A 155 3.88 6.70 12.30
C HIS A 155 2.70 6.74 13.28
N TRP A 156 2.98 6.60 14.59
CA TRP A 156 1.94 6.56 15.63
C TRP A 156 1.14 7.87 15.73
N VAL A 157 1.77 9.03 15.46
CA VAL A 157 1.09 10.32 15.45
C VAL A 157 0.07 10.35 14.31
N GLY A 158 0.45 9.84 13.13
CA GLY A 158 -0.45 9.72 11.99
C GLY A 158 -1.66 8.84 12.28
N VAL A 159 -1.45 7.70 12.93
CA VAL A 159 -2.51 6.80 13.39
C VAL A 159 -3.48 7.54 14.32
N VAL A 160 -2.98 8.20 15.37
CA VAL A 160 -3.83 8.90 16.35
C VAL A 160 -4.57 10.08 15.71
N LEU A 161 -3.89 10.89 14.91
CA LEU A 161 -4.47 12.07 14.27
C LEU A 161 -5.61 11.69 13.32
N VAL A 162 -5.38 10.73 12.43
CA VAL A 162 -6.42 10.27 11.49
C VAL A 162 -7.56 9.59 12.24
N GLY A 163 -7.25 8.79 13.27
CA GLY A 163 -8.25 8.14 14.12
C GLY A 163 -9.20 9.14 14.78
N ILE A 164 -8.66 10.21 15.38
CA ILE A 164 -9.46 11.28 16.00
C ILE A 164 -10.36 11.95 14.95
N VAL A 165 -9.82 12.31 13.79
CA VAL A 165 -10.59 12.95 12.71
C VAL A 165 -11.72 12.03 12.22
N VAL A 166 -11.45 10.74 12.00
CA VAL A 166 -12.46 9.77 11.56
C VAL A 166 -13.53 9.59 12.63
N ILE A 167 -13.17 9.47 13.91
CA ILE A 167 -14.15 9.37 15.02
C ILE A 167 -15.03 10.62 15.06
N LEU A 168 -14.44 11.82 14.98
CA LEU A 168 -15.20 13.07 14.96
C LEU A 168 -16.17 13.13 13.78
N ILE A 169 -15.72 12.73 12.59
CA ILE A 169 -16.58 12.69 11.41
C ILE A 169 -17.71 11.68 11.62
N VAL A 170 -17.42 10.44 12.03
CA VAL A 170 -18.42 9.36 12.13
C VAL A 170 -19.44 9.63 13.24
N VAL A 171 -19.02 10.10 14.41
CA VAL A 171 -19.93 10.41 15.53
C VAL A 171 -20.90 11.53 15.16
N THR A 172 -20.48 12.45 14.29
CA THR A 172 -21.27 13.62 13.91
C THR A 172 -22.04 13.45 12.60
N ALA A 173 -21.74 12.39 11.85
CA ALA A 173 -22.30 12.09 10.53
C ALA A 173 -23.28 10.92 10.58
N GLY A 174 -24.58 11.19 10.38
CA GLY A 174 -25.53 10.13 10.02
C GLY A 174 -25.26 9.55 8.64
N MET A 175 -25.91 8.43 8.28
CA MET A 175 -25.68 7.71 7.02
C MET A 175 -25.77 8.59 5.77
N VAL A 176 -26.72 9.54 5.70
CA VAL A 176 -26.81 10.49 4.58
C VAL A 176 -25.48 11.22 4.36
N SER A 177 -24.93 11.77 5.44
CA SER A 177 -23.69 12.54 5.40
C SER A 177 -22.53 11.65 4.97
N THR A 178 -22.42 10.48 5.59
CA THR A 178 -21.38 9.50 5.32
C THR A 178 -21.38 9.07 3.86
N THR A 179 -22.53 8.71 3.30
CA THR A 179 -22.61 8.25 1.90
C THR A 179 -22.25 9.35 0.90
N TRP A 180 -22.64 10.61 1.14
CA TRP A 180 -22.23 11.71 0.25
C TRP A 180 -20.72 12.02 0.34
N VAL A 181 -20.15 11.95 1.55
CA VAL A 181 -18.70 12.10 1.74
C VAL A 181 -17.94 10.95 1.07
N GLN A 182 -18.45 9.72 1.18
CA GLN A 182 -17.90 8.54 0.52
C GLN A 182 -18.02 8.61 -0.99
N PHE A 183 -19.15 9.09 -1.53
CA PHE A 183 -19.33 9.33 -2.95
C PHE A 183 -18.29 10.31 -3.49
N LEU A 184 -18.06 11.43 -2.80
CA LEU A 184 -17.04 12.41 -3.16
C LEU A 184 -15.64 11.77 -3.15
N LYS A 185 -15.29 11.07 -2.06
CA LYS A 185 -13.99 10.38 -1.92
C LYS A 185 -13.78 9.33 -3.02
N GLY A 186 -14.77 8.48 -3.26
CA GLY A 186 -14.75 7.43 -4.28
C GLY A 186 -14.62 7.99 -5.68
N SER A 187 -15.37 9.05 -6.00
CA SER A 187 -15.31 9.72 -7.30
C SER A 187 -13.93 10.35 -7.53
N LEU A 188 -13.38 11.04 -6.54
CA LEU A 188 -12.03 11.62 -6.63
C LEU A 188 -10.96 10.53 -6.80
N LEU A 189 -11.06 9.44 -6.04
CA LEU A 189 -10.14 8.31 -6.17
C LEU A 189 -10.14 7.75 -7.59
N VAL A 190 -11.32 7.50 -8.17
CA VAL A 190 -11.45 6.98 -9.54
C VAL A 190 -10.90 7.96 -10.57
N ILE A 191 -11.25 9.26 -10.46
CA ILE A 191 -10.78 10.29 -11.39
C ILE A 191 -9.26 10.44 -11.34
N PHE A 192 -8.68 10.59 -10.15
CA PHE A 192 -7.23 10.76 -10.02
C PHE A 192 -6.45 9.50 -10.41
N SER A 193 -7.00 8.31 -10.11
CA SER A 193 -6.40 7.05 -10.57
C SER A 193 -6.43 6.95 -12.11
N ALA A 194 -7.54 7.33 -12.74
CA ALA A 194 -7.63 7.35 -14.20
C ALA A 194 -6.65 8.35 -14.83
N ILE A 195 -6.54 9.56 -14.27
CA ILE A 195 -5.56 10.55 -14.69
C ILE A 195 -4.13 10.00 -14.57
N LEU A 196 -3.80 9.38 -13.42
CA LEU A 196 -2.49 8.79 -13.19
C LEU A 196 -2.18 7.69 -14.20
N VAL A 197 -3.15 6.81 -14.50
CA VAL A 197 -3.00 5.78 -15.54
C VAL A 197 -2.75 6.41 -16.90
N VAL A 198 -3.49 7.44 -17.29
CA VAL A 198 -3.29 8.12 -18.58
C VAL A 198 -1.90 8.74 -18.66
N ILE A 199 -1.46 9.46 -17.62
CA ILE A 199 -0.13 10.07 -17.58
C ILE A 199 0.97 9.00 -17.63
N LEU A 200 0.78 7.88 -16.93
CA LEU A 200 1.74 6.78 -16.93
C LEU A 200 1.85 6.13 -18.32
N LEU A 201 0.72 5.90 -18.98
CA LEU A 201 0.68 5.34 -20.33
C LEU A 201 1.28 6.30 -21.37
N ASP A 202 1.06 7.60 -21.22
CA ASP A 202 1.63 8.64 -22.07
C ASP A 202 3.16 8.72 -21.91
N ARG A 203 3.64 8.75 -20.66
CA ARG A 203 5.08 8.73 -20.35
C ARG A 203 5.79 7.47 -20.84
N GLY A 204 5.06 6.35 -20.94
CA GLY A 204 5.58 5.08 -21.41
C GLY A 204 6.61 4.45 -20.47
N PHE A 205 7.21 3.36 -20.94
CA PHE A 205 8.28 2.65 -20.24
C PHE A 205 9.64 3.11 -20.76
N LYS A 206 10.61 3.21 -19.86
CA LYS A 206 12.01 3.42 -20.18
C LYS A 206 12.83 2.25 -19.64
N THR A 207 13.75 1.74 -20.45
CA THR A 207 14.69 0.73 -19.99
C THR A 207 15.71 1.37 -19.07
N ASP A 208 15.96 0.72 -17.96
CA ASP A 208 16.96 1.13 -16.99
C ASP A 208 17.92 -0.05 -16.76
N ASN A 209 19.14 0.13 -17.26
CA ASN A 209 20.25 -0.80 -17.12
C ASN A 209 21.40 -0.19 -16.29
N GLU A 210 21.17 0.99 -15.68
CA GLU A 210 22.20 1.72 -14.93
C GLU A 210 21.94 1.69 -13.42
N SER A 211 20.69 1.55 -12.98
CA SER A 211 20.38 1.54 -11.55
C SER A 211 20.92 0.30 -10.81
N PHE A 212 20.82 -0.88 -11.42
CA PHE A 212 21.37 -2.11 -10.84
C PHE A 212 22.35 -2.76 -11.80
N ASP A 213 23.57 -2.93 -11.33
CA ASP A 213 24.64 -3.59 -12.04
C ASP A 213 24.43 -5.11 -12.08
N THR A 214 24.89 -5.74 -13.17
CA THR A 214 24.91 -7.20 -13.30
C THR A 214 26.28 -7.61 -13.81
N ILE A 215 27.02 -8.37 -13.00
CA ILE A 215 28.35 -8.85 -13.35
C ILE A 215 28.24 -10.30 -13.81
N GLY A 216 28.80 -10.60 -14.99
CA GLY A 216 28.92 -11.95 -15.51
C GLY A 216 28.39 -12.09 -16.94
N PRO A 217 28.36 -13.32 -17.46
CA PRO A 217 28.65 -14.56 -16.75
C PRO A 217 30.13 -14.72 -16.35
N ILE A 218 30.38 -15.22 -15.14
CA ILE A 218 31.71 -15.58 -14.63
C ILE A 218 31.71 -17.04 -14.13
N ALA A 219 32.88 -17.65 -13.98
CA ALA A 219 33.00 -18.99 -13.40
C ALA A 219 32.64 -18.97 -11.91
N ALA A 220 31.96 -20.02 -11.43
CA ALA A 220 31.47 -20.08 -10.05
C ALA A 220 32.58 -20.01 -8.98
N ASP A 221 33.78 -20.51 -9.30
CA ASP A 221 34.95 -20.48 -8.41
C ASP A 221 35.52 -19.07 -8.21
N ALA A 222 35.26 -18.15 -9.14
CA ALA A 222 35.71 -16.76 -9.07
C ALA A 222 35.16 -16.00 -7.85
N ILE A 223 34.05 -16.45 -7.24
CA ILE A 223 33.50 -15.85 -6.01
C ILE A 223 34.49 -15.93 -4.85
N THR A 224 35.32 -16.98 -4.81
CA THR A 224 36.30 -17.18 -3.74
C THR A 224 37.57 -16.35 -3.92
N GLY A 225 37.69 -15.63 -5.04
CA GLY A 225 38.81 -14.74 -5.33
C GLY A 225 38.84 -13.51 -4.42
N GLN A 226 40.01 -12.86 -4.37
CA GLN A 226 40.15 -11.57 -3.67
C GLN A 226 39.52 -10.40 -4.43
N GLN A 227 39.37 -10.53 -5.76
CA GLN A 227 38.79 -9.51 -6.61
C GLN A 227 37.82 -10.10 -7.62
N ILE A 228 36.72 -9.39 -7.85
CA ILE A 228 35.71 -9.71 -8.88
C ILE A 228 35.48 -8.45 -9.70
N ALA A 229 35.63 -8.57 -11.02
CA ALA A 229 35.52 -7.45 -11.96
C ALA A 229 36.36 -6.21 -11.57
N GLY A 230 37.54 -6.44 -10.98
CA GLY A 230 38.45 -5.37 -10.55
C GLY A 230 38.11 -4.69 -9.22
N ARG A 231 37.06 -5.13 -8.51
CA ARG A 231 36.71 -4.68 -7.16
C ARG A 231 37.09 -5.71 -6.12
N ASP A 232 37.54 -5.25 -4.95
CA ASP A 232 37.92 -6.13 -3.85
C ASP A 232 36.69 -6.77 -3.21
N VAL A 233 36.77 -8.06 -2.91
CA VAL A 233 35.71 -8.77 -2.18
C VAL A 233 35.82 -8.42 -0.69
N VAL A 234 34.76 -7.86 -0.13
CA VAL A 234 34.66 -7.52 1.30
C VAL A 234 34.32 -8.79 2.07
N PRO A 235 35.22 -9.31 2.95
CA PRO A 235 35.02 -10.57 3.64
C PRO A 235 33.74 -10.55 4.51
N PRO A 236 32.92 -11.61 4.56
CA PRO A 236 31.69 -11.65 5.33
C PRO A 236 31.96 -11.49 6.85
N ASP A 237 31.31 -10.51 7.46
CA ASP A 237 31.36 -10.19 8.89
C ASP A 237 29.94 -10.05 9.46
N ASN A 238 29.78 -9.92 10.78
CA ASN A 238 28.50 -9.53 11.40
C ASN A 238 27.24 -10.31 10.92
N GLY A 239 27.36 -11.64 10.73
CA GLY A 239 26.26 -12.51 10.31
C GLY A 239 26.18 -12.79 8.80
N TRP A 240 26.91 -12.04 7.96
CA TRP A 240 26.98 -12.31 6.51
C TRP A 240 27.62 -13.66 6.17
N GLN A 241 28.28 -14.30 7.12
CA GLN A 241 28.89 -15.63 6.97
C GLN A 241 27.85 -16.74 6.77
N GLU A 242 26.62 -16.52 7.24
CA GLU A 242 25.49 -17.45 7.08
C GLU A 242 24.81 -17.31 5.71
N HIS A 243 25.18 -16.29 4.93
CA HIS A 243 24.53 -15.88 3.69
C HIS A 243 25.47 -15.97 2.49
N ALA A 244 25.87 -17.20 2.16
CA ALA A 244 26.79 -17.48 1.05
C ALA A 244 26.21 -17.14 -0.34
N GLU A 245 24.89 -16.98 -0.44
CA GLU A 245 24.18 -16.52 -1.63
C GLU A 245 24.42 -15.04 -1.96
N PHE A 246 25.10 -14.29 -1.09
CA PHE A 246 25.45 -12.90 -1.31
C PHE A 246 26.96 -12.65 -1.27
N VAL A 247 27.42 -11.78 -2.15
CA VAL A 247 28.81 -11.31 -2.24
C VAL A 247 28.83 -9.80 -2.07
N ARG A 248 29.82 -9.29 -1.32
CA ARG A 248 30.00 -7.86 -1.08
C ARG A 248 31.26 -7.40 -1.79
N LEU A 249 31.15 -6.38 -2.63
CA LEU A 249 32.27 -5.78 -3.33
C LEU A 249 32.54 -4.38 -2.78
N SER A 250 33.82 -4.03 -2.66
CA SER A 250 34.23 -2.69 -2.27
C SER A 250 33.79 -1.68 -3.34
N ARG A 251 33.40 -0.48 -2.89
CA ARG A 251 33.03 0.61 -3.79
C ARG A 251 34.23 1.51 -4.06
N GLU A 252 34.26 2.11 -5.25
CA GLU A 252 35.29 3.07 -5.64
C GLU A 252 35.24 4.36 -4.81
N ASP A 253 34.05 4.74 -4.33
CA ASP A 253 33.85 5.91 -3.45
C ASP A 253 34.24 5.65 -1.98
N GLY A 254 34.54 4.40 -1.61
CA GLY A 254 34.86 4.00 -0.24
C GLY A 254 33.67 4.03 0.72
N LEU A 255 32.45 4.29 0.25
CA LEU A 255 31.25 4.43 1.08
C LEU A 255 30.49 3.10 1.17
N GLY A 256 30.97 2.23 2.06
CA GLY A 256 30.35 0.93 2.32
C GLY A 256 30.70 -0.10 1.25
N PHE A 257 29.72 -0.86 0.77
CA PHE A 257 29.90 -1.92 -0.22
C PHE A 257 28.77 -1.92 -1.26
N ASP A 258 28.94 -2.67 -2.34
CA ASP A 258 27.84 -3.09 -3.21
C ASP A 258 27.55 -4.57 -2.96
N LEU A 259 26.28 -4.87 -2.69
CA LEU A 259 25.82 -6.23 -2.45
C LEU A 259 25.41 -6.85 -3.78
N TYR A 260 25.76 -8.11 -4.01
CA TYR A 260 25.33 -8.88 -5.16
C TYR A 260 24.75 -10.22 -4.72
N HIS A 261 23.61 -10.59 -5.30
CA HIS A 261 23.03 -11.93 -5.17
C HIS A 261 23.61 -12.84 -6.27
N VAL A 262 24.05 -14.03 -5.87
CA VAL A 262 24.59 -15.05 -6.77
C VAL A 262 23.44 -15.83 -7.39
N GLU A 263 23.36 -15.83 -8.72
CA GLU A 263 22.39 -16.60 -9.49
C GLU A 263 23.11 -17.52 -10.48
N ASP A 264 22.59 -18.73 -10.67
CA ASP A 264 23.10 -19.63 -11.71
C ASP A 264 22.79 -19.06 -13.11
N ALA A 265 23.79 -19.03 -13.98
CA ALA A 265 23.58 -18.71 -15.38
C ALA A 265 22.93 -19.90 -16.10
N LEU A 266 22.20 -19.63 -17.18
CA LEU A 266 21.50 -20.66 -17.98
C LEU A 266 22.46 -21.70 -18.62
N GLU A 267 23.76 -21.41 -18.68
CA GLU A 267 24.82 -22.31 -19.13
C GLU A 267 25.55 -22.92 -17.93
N SER A 268 25.73 -24.25 -17.93
CA SER A 268 26.25 -25.01 -16.79
C SER A 268 27.63 -24.53 -16.33
N GLU A 269 27.76 -24.27 -15.03
CA GLU A 269 28.96 -23.82 -14.28
C GLU A 269 29.31 -22.33 -14.32
N GLN A 270 28.47 -21.50 -14.96
CA GLN A 270 28.59 -20.04 -14.88
C GLN A 270 27.57 -19.45 -13.92
N ILE A 271 27.91 -18.30 -13.35
CA ILE A 271 27.06 -17.54 -12.44
C ILE A 271 26.91 -16.09 -12.93
N LEU A 272 25.84 -15.46 -12.48
CA LEU A 272 25.55 -14.05 -12.62
C LEU A 272 25.47 -13.44 -11.22
N LEU A 273 26.07 -12.27 -11.06
CA LEU A 273 25.95 -11.47 -9.84
C LEU A 273 24.99 -10.33 -10.14
N ARG A 274 23.80 -10.36 -9.54
CA ARG A 274 22.83 -9.26 -9.65
C ARG A 274 22.93 -8.35 -8.45
N GLN A 275 23.11 -7.06 -8.69
CA GLN A 275 23.21 -6.10 -7.61
C GLN A 275 21.92 -6.11 -6.77
N ALA A 276 22.09 -6.23 -5.47
CA ALA A 276 21.07 -6.21 -4.44
C ALA A 276 21.32 -5.03 -3.49
N GLN A 277 20.44 -4.85 -2.52
CA GLN A 277 20.58 -3.81 -1.50
C GLN A 277 20.34 -4.41 -0.12
N SER A 278 21.01 -3.86 0.88
CA SER A 278 20.91 -4.27 2.27
C SER A 278 20.49 -3.11 3.17
N ILE A 279 19.71 -3.45 4.20
CA ILE A 279 19.39 -2.56 5.31
C ILE A 279 19.90 -3.24 6.56
N THR A 280 20.84 -2.60 7.26
CA THR A 280 21.34 -3.09 8.54
C THR A 280 20.94 -2.11 9.64
N THR A 281 20.35 -2.62 10.73
CA THR A 281 20.10 -1.80 11.93
C THR A 281 21.13 -2.18 12.98
N THR A 282 21.92 -1.20 13.43
CA THR A 282 22.94 -1.42 14.45
C THR A 282 22.30 -1.59 15.83
N VAL A 283 23.06 -2.12 16.80
CA VAL A 283 22.61 -2.22 18.21
C VAL A 283 22.27 -0.84 18.80
N ALA A 284 22.93 0.22 18.32
CA ALA A 284 22.65 1.60 18.72
C ALA A 284 21.36 2.17 18.09
N GLY A 285 20.75 1.46 17.13
CA GLY A 285 19.55 1.89 16.41
C GLY A 285 19.83 2.66 15.12
N ASP A 286 21.10 2.81 14.72
CA ASP A 286 21.46 3.45 13.46
C ASP A 286 21.09 2.55 12.28
N VAL A 287 20.59 3.16 11.21
CA VAL A 287 20.22 2.43 9.99
C VAL A 287 21.29 2.68 8.93
N LEU A 288 21.90 1.59 8.46
CA LEU A 288 22.87 1.58 7.37
C LEU A 288 22.23 1.02 6.10
N ILE A 289 22.51 1.65 4.96
CA ILE A 289 22.18 1.16 3.63
C ILE A 289 23.50 0.78 2.96
N ASP A 290 23.66 -0.51 2.66
CA ASP A 290 24.88 -1.05 2.03
C ASP A 290 26.17 -0.66 2.77
N GLY A 291 26.10 -0.67 4.11
CA GLY A 291 27.20 -0.32 5.01
C GLY A 291 27.39 1.18 5.27
N ALA A 292 26.74 2.07 4.52
CA ALA A 292 26.82 3.52 4.72
C ALA A 292 25.63 4.06 5.53
N PRO A 293 25.78 5.14 6.32
CA PRO A 293 24.66 5.76 7.04
C PRO A 293 23.51 6.14 6.11
N ARG A 294 22.27 5.90 6.53
CA ARG A 294 21.10 6.28 5.74
C ARG A 294 20.97 7.81 5.66
N GLY A 295 20.87 8.37 4.45
CA GLY A 295 20.80 9.82 4.31
C GLY A 295 20.81 10.37 2.87
N VAL A 296 20.79 11.71 2.74
CA VAL A 296 20.95 12.46 1.48
C VAL A 296 22.34 13.11 1.35
N GLY A 297 23.13 13.09 2.43
CA GLY A 297 24.46 13.71 2.44
C GLY A 297 25.49 12.97 1.58
N PRO A 298 26.66 13.58 1.32
CA PRO A 298 27.70 13.00 0.47
C PRO A 298 28.22 11.64 0.95
N ASP A 299 28.23 11.42 2.28
CA ASP A 299 28.68 10.16 2.88
C ASP A 299 27.52 9.23 3.28
N GLN A 300 26.32 9.49 2.74
CA GLN A 300 25.09 8.81 3.16
C GLN A 300 24.36 8.19 1.96
N ARG A 301 23.61 7.11 2.19
CA ARG A 301 22.93 6.35 1.13
C ARG A 301 21.44 6.19 1.36
N GLN A 302 20.73 5.93 0.27
CA GLN A 302 19.32 5.53 0.28
C GLN A 302 19.13 4.29 -0.57
N LEU A 303 18.04 3.58 -0.27
CA LEU A 303 17.58 2.52 -1.14
C LEU A 303 17.14 3.12 -2.47
N GLN A 304 17.65 2.51 -3.52
CA GLN A 304 17.21 2.73 -4.88
C GLN A 304 15.87 1.99 -5.11
N PRO A 305 14.96 2.57 -5.90
CA PRO A 305 13.73 1.91 -6.31
C PRO A 305 14.05 0.59 -7.05
N VAL A 306 13.37 -0.49 -6.69
CA VAL A 306 13.47 -1.79 -7.39
C VAL A 306 12.36 -1.91 -8.44
N GLY A 307 12.54 -2.84 -9.40
CA GLY A 307 11.51 -3.15 -10.40
C GLY A 307 11.60 -2.31 -11.68
N ALA A 308 12.81 -2.19 -12.24
CA ALA A 308 13.03 -1.47 -13.48
C ALA A 308 12.86 -2.38 -14.71
N VAL A 309 12.49 -1.79 -15.85
CA VAL A 309 12.39 -2.52 -17.12
C VAL A 309 13.80 -2.67 -17.70
N SER A 310 14.31 -3.88 -17.87
CA SER A 310 15.67 -4.08 -18.44
C SER A 310 15.67 -4.07 -19.97
N LYS A 311 14.55 -4.45 -20.61
CA LYS A 311 14.47 -4.57 -22.07
C LYS A 311 13.05 -4.34 -22.57
N LEU A 312 12.92 -3.60 -23.67
CA LEU A 312 11.66 -3.47 -24.41
C LEU A 312 11.71 -4.26 -25.73
N PRO A 313 10.53 -4.62 -26.28
CA PRO A 313 10.43 -5.27 -27.58
C PRO A 313 11.07 -4.44 -28.69
N GLY A 314 11.68 -5.13 -29.66
CA GLY A 314 12.30 -4.49 -30.83
C GLY A 314 13.57 -3.68 -30.53
N GLY A 315 14.20 -3.90 -29.37
CA GLY A 315 15.45 -3.22 -29.00
C GLY A 315 15.27 -1.73 -28.68
N LYS A 316 14.03 -1.28 -28.44
CA LYS A 316 13.75 0.09 -28.00
C LYS A 316 14.25 0.29 -26.56
N THR A 317 14.64 1.51 -26.25
CA THR A 317 14.96 1.92 -24.88
C THR A 317 13.80 2.69 -24.24
N GLU A 318 12.86 3.22 -25.02
CA GLU A 318 11.74 4.02 -24.53
C GLU A 318 10.47 3.76 -25.38
N THR A 319 9.28 3.86 -24.76
CA THR A 319 7.99 3.78 -25.48
C THR A 319 7.18 5.09 -25.46
N GLY A 320 7.55 6.04 -24.61
CA GLY A 320 6.92 7.36 -24.52
C GLY A 320 7.62 8.42 -25.37
N PRO A 321 7.14 9.69 -25.32
CA PRO A 321 7.76 10.83 -25.97
C PRO A 321 9.12 11.22 -25.38
#